data_AF-A0A661N9D5-F1
#
_entry.id   AF-A0A661N9D5-F1
#
_cell.length_a   1.000
_cell.length_b   1.000
_cell.length_c   1.000
_cell.angle_alpha   90.00
_cell.angle_beta   90.00
_cell.angle_gamma   90.00
#
_symmetry.space_group_name_H-M   'P 1'
#
loop_
_entity.id
_entity.type
_entity.pdbx_description
1 polymer ?
#
loop_
_entity_poly.entity_id
_entity_poly.type
_entity_poly.pdbx_seq_one_letter_code
_entity_poly.pdbx_strand_id
1 'polypeptide(L)' 'LGLPPSYPIDVAGELVQHPDCQCIGRAVKQAALRGVRARSARVPDGAGRELAWFPTTQRSRARLVEIEPFERWYWG' A
#
# COMPACT_ATOMS: atom_id res chain seq x y z
N LEU A 1 -12.33 10.37 1.31
CA LEU A 1 -10.91 10.75 1.50
C LEU A 1 -10.45 11.32 0.18
N GLY A 2 -10.52 12.64 0.03
CA GLY A 2 -10.35 13.34 -1.25
C GLY A 2 -8.90 13.39 -1.68
N LEU A 3 -8.51 12.46 -2.54
CA LEU A 3 -7.28 12.54 -3.31
C LEU A 3 -7.54 13.36 -4.58
N PRO A 4 -6.53 14.09 -5.10
CA PRO A 4 -6.65 14.69 -6.41
C PRO A 4 -6.96 13.59 -7.44
N PRO A 5 -7.85 13.82 -8.41
CA PRO A 5 -8.13 12.86 -9.48
C PRO A 5 -6.90 12.56 -10.34
N SER A 6 -5.82 13.32 -10.18
CA SER A 6 -4.53 13.16 -10.85
C SER A 6 -3.53 12.27 -10.10
N TYR A 7 -3.92 11.55 -9.04
CA TYR A 7 -3.03 10.64 -8.31
C TYR A 7 -3.68 9.26 -8.13
N PRO A 8 -2.93 8.12 -8.24
CA PRO A 8 -1.49 7.98 -8.44
C PRO A 8 -1.03 8.13 -9.89
N ILE A 9 0.16 8.67 -10.12
CA ILE A 9 0.80 8.64 -11.46
C ILE A 9 1.93 7.61 -11.54
N ASP A 10 2.17 7.10 -12.74
CA ASP A 10 3.30 6.22 -13.06
C ASP A 10 4.56 7.02 -13.47
N VAL A 11 5.58 6.30 -13.96
CA VAL A 11 6.86 6.92 -14.39
C VAL A 11 6.75 7.71 -15.70
N ALA A 12 5.68 7.51 -16.46
CA ALA A 12 5.38 8.26 -17.67
C ALA A 12 4.51 9.50 -17.39
N GLY A 13 4.03 9.67 -16.15
CA GLY A 13 3.13 10.74 -15.76
C GLY A 13 1.65 10.41 -15.96
N GLU A 14 1.33 9.15 -16.28
CA GLU A 14 -0.04 8.70 -16.54
C GLU A 14 -0.74 8.30 -15.25
N LEU A 15 -2.06 8.53 -15.19
CA LEU A 15 -2.88 8.16 -14.04
C LEU A 15 -3.02 6.63 -13.93
N VAL A 16 -2.52 6.08 -12.84
CA VAL A 16 -2.71 4.67 -12.45
C VAL A 16 -4.15 4.48 -11.99
N GLN A 17 -4.92 3.70 -12.75
CA GLN A 17 -6.32 3.48 -12.44
C GLN A 17 -6.48 2.45 -11.32
N HIS A 18 -7.56 2.59 -10.54
CA HIS A 18 -7.86 1.65 -9.47
C HIS A 18 -7.95 0.16 -9.93
N PRO A 19 -8.50 -0.17 -11.12
CA PRO A 19 -8.48 -1.54 -11.65
C PRO A 19 -7.07 -2.14 -11.81
N ASP A 20 -6.07 -1.32 -12.17
CA ASP A 20 -4.68 -1.78 -12.34
C ASP A 20 -4.09 -2.20 -10.98
N CYS A 21 -4.31 -1.38 -9.94
CA CYS A 21 -3.93 -1.71 -8.57
C CYS A 21 -4.63 -2.98 -8.05
N GLN A 22 -5.89 -3.19 -8.42
CA GLN A 22 -6.66 -4.36 -8.01
C GLN A 22 -6.11 -5.66 -8.62
N CYS A 23 -5.62 -5.63 -9.87
CA CYS A 23 -4.96 -6.77 -10.48
C CYS A 23 -3.73 -7.22 -9.67
N ILE A 24 -2.89 -6.26 -9.25
CA ILE A 24 -1.71 -6.53 -8.42
C ILE A 24 -2.12 -7.11 -7.06
N GLY A 25 -3.11 -6.50 -6.40
CA GLY A 25 -3.60 -6.99 -5.11
C GLY A 25 -4.13 -8.43 -5.17
N ARG A 26 -4.83 -8.80 -6.25
CA ARG A 26 -5.27 -10.18 -6.49
C ARG A 26 -4.10 -11.15 -6.65
N ALA A 27 -3.10 -10.79 -7.46
CA ALA A 27 -1.93 -11.65 -7.69
C ALA A 27 -1.15 -11.91 -6.40
N VAL A 28 -0.92 -10.87 -5.58
CA VAL A 28 -0.23 -10.99 -4.29
C VAL A 28 -1.02 -11.87 -3.32
N LYS A 29 -2.35 -11.73 -3.29
CA LYS A 29 -3.22 -12.58 -2.48
C LYS A 29 -3.19 -14.05 -2.94
N GLN A 30 -3.18 -14.30 -4.25
CA GLN A 30 -3.06 -15.64 -4.81
C GLN A 30 -1.70 -16.28 -4.49
N ALA A 31 -0.64 -15.48 -4.41
CA ALA A 31 0.68 -15.92 -3.94
C ALA A 31 0.77 -16.14 -2.41
N ALA A 32 -0.36 -16.09 -1.69
CA ALA A 32 -0.45 -16.26 -0.24
C ALA A 32 0.42 -15.28 0.58
N LEU A 33 0.75 -14.12 0.01
CA LEU A 33 1.49 -13.07 0.69
C LEU A 33 0.58 -12.26 1.62
N ARG A 34 1.19 -11.61 2.62
CA ARG A 34 0.47 -10.92 3.73
C ARG A 34 0.12 -9.46 3.43
N GLY A 35 0.51 -8.94 2.29
CA GLY A 35 0.24 -7.56 1.89
C GLY A 35 1.21 -7.03 0.85
N VAL A 36 1.05 -5.75 0.53
CA VAL A 36 1.88 -5.02 -0.43
C VAL A 36 2.40 -3.74 0.23
N ARG A 37 3.71 -3.51 0.15
CA ARG A 37 4.29 -2.17 0.43
C ARG A 37 4.12 -1.32 -0.82
N ALA A 38 3.28 -0.29 -0.75
CA ALA A 38 2.95 0.58 -1.86
C ALA A 38 3.36 2.03 -1.58
N ARG A 39 3.41 2.86 -2.62
CA ARG A 39 3.48 4.32 -2.44
C ARG A 39 2.19 4.80 -1.77
N SER A 40 2.32 5.61 -0.73
CA SER A 40 1.16 6.21 -0.06
C SER A 40 0.44 7.10 -1.05
N ALA A 41 -0.88 6.99 -1.11
CA ALA A 41 -1.65 7.92 -1.91
C ALA A 41 -1.82 9.30 -1.29
N ARG A 42 -1.46 9.44 -0.01
CA ARG A 42 -1.58 10.68 0.76
C ARG A 42 -0.38 11.60 0.63
N VAL A 43 0.73 11.13 0.05
CA VAL A 43 1.98 11.89 -0.06
C VAL A 43 2.23 12.20 -1.54
N PRO A 44 1.93 13.44 -2.00
CA PRO A 44 1.93 13.79 -3.42
C PRO A 44 3.30 13.69 -4.10
N ASP A 45 4.39 13.81 -3.34
CA ASP A 45 5.77 13.64 -3.83
C ASP A 45 6.15 12.16 -4.04
N GLY A 46 5.26 11.22 -3.70
CA GLY A 46 5.50 9.79 -3.84
C GLY A 46 6.54 9.22 -2.86
N ALA A 47 7.04 10.00 -1.89
CA ALA A 47 7.99 9.53 -0.87
C ALA A 47 7.31 8.66 0.19
N GLY A 48 6.03 8.90 0.47
CA GLY A 48 5.26 8.10 1.43
C GLY A 48 5.15 6.63 1.06
N ARG A 49 5.15 5.74 2.06
CA ARG A 49 4.92 4.30 1.89
C ARG A 49 3.81 3.85 2.82
N GLU A 50 2.95 2.98 2.31
CA GLU A 50 1.84 2.38 3.06
C GLU A 50 1.87 0.87 2.89
N LEU A 51 1.36 0.15 3.90
CA LEU A 51 1.14 -1.28 3.84
C LEU A 51 -0.32 -1.57 3.52
N ALA A 52 -0.58 -2.11 2.33
CA ALA A 52 -1.85 -2.74 2.01
C ALA A 52 -1.85 -4.16 2.61
N TRP A 53 -2.31 -4.30 3.85
CA TRP A 53 -2.31 -5.56 4.57
C TRP A 53 -3.44 -6.51 4.13
N PHE A 54 -3.12 -7.78 3.92
CA PHE A 54 -4.07 -8.84 3.62
C PHE A 54 -4.25 -9.77 4.83
N PRO A 55 -5.44 -9.73 5.48
CA PRO A 55 -5.70 -10.57 6.63
C PRO A 55 -5.71 -12.05 6.25
N THR A 56 -5.20 -12.93 7.12
CA THR A 56 -5.16 -14.38 6.83
C THR A 56 -6.52 -15.02 7.02
N THR A 57 -7.37 -14.46 7.88
CA THR A 57 -8.79 -14.84 7.96
C THR A 57 -9.67 -13.60 8.04
N GLN A 58 -10.98 -13.76 7.76
CA GLN A 58 -11.95 -12.68 7.93
C GLN A 58 -12.04 -12.16 9.39
N ARG A 59 -11.55 -12.94 10.36
CA ARG A 59 -11.52 -12.56 11.79
C ARG A 59 -10.26 -11.79 12.17
N SER A 60 -9.23 -11.77 11.33
CA SER A 60 -8.03 -10.99 11.61
C SER A 60 -8.37 -9.50 11.68
N ARG A 61 -7.88 -8.84 12.73
CA ARG A 61 -7.99 -7.39 12.93
C ARG A 61 -6.60 -6.85 13.21
N ALA A 62 -6.20 -5.81 12.48
CA ALA A 62 -5.00 -5.07 12.83
C ALA A 62 -5.30 -4.16 14.01
N ARG A 63 -4.38 -4.10 14.97
CA ARG A 63 -4.39 -3.16 16.08
C ARG A 63 -3.06 -2.43 16.05
N LEU A 64 -3.11 -1.11 16.27
CA LEU A 64 -1.90 -0.34 16.50
C LEU A 64 -1.29 -0.76 17.84
N VAL A 65 -0.04 -1.22 17.81
CA VAL A 65 0.72 -1.60 19.00
C VAL A 65 1.82 -0.58 19.28
N GLU A 66 2.54 -0.14 18.24
CA GLU A 66 3.61 0.85 18.34
C GLU A 66 3.76 1.61 17.01
N ILE A 67 4.43 2.77 17.06
CA ILE A 67 4.85 3.55 15.88
C ILE A 67 6.36 3.73 15.99
N GLU A 68 7.11 3.28 14.98
CA GLU A 68 8.56 3.44 14.91
C GLU A 68 9.02 3.87 13.50
N PRO A 69 10.21 4.51 13.39
CA PRO A 69 10.84 4.77 12.09
C PRO A 69 11.13 3.47 11.32
N PHE A 70 10.98 3.49 10.00
CA PHE A 70 11.15 2.30 9.15
C PHE A 70 12.56 1.69 9.28
N GLU A 71 13.58 2.53 9.36
CA GLU A 71 14.98 2.12 9.47
C GLU A 71 15.21 1.28 10.73
N ARG A 72 14.59 1.67 11.83
CA ARG A 72 14.63 0.93 13.10
C ARG A 72 13.92 -0.41 12.98
N TRP A 73 12.71 -0.43 12.42
CA TRP A 73 11.96 -1.68 12.22
C TRP A 73 12.68 -2.69 11.29
N TYR A 74 13.29 -2.19 10.21
CA TYR A 74 13.87 -3.04 9.18
C TYR A 74 15.30 -3.51 9.50
N TRP A 75 16.12 -2.64 10.13
CA TRP A 75 17.53 -2.95 10.43
C TRP A 75 17.82 -3.34 11.89
N GLY A 76 16.94 -2.95 12.84
CA GLY A 76 17.13 -3.17 14.28
C GLY A 76 17.74 -1.98 15.00
#